data_AF-A0A7Y1UV73-F1
#
_entry.id   AF-A0A7Y1UV73-F1
#
_cell.length_a   1.000
_cell.length_b   1.000
_cell.length_c   1.000
_cell.angle_alpha   90.00
_cell.angle_beta   90.00
_cell.angle_gamma   90.00
#
_symmetry.space_group_name_H-M   'P 1'
#
loop_
_entity.id
_entity.type
_entity.pdbx_description
1 polymer ?
#
loop_
_entity_poly.entity_id
_entity_poly.type
_entity_poly.pdbx_seq_one_letter_code
_entity_poly.pdbx_strand_id
1 'polypeptide(L)' 'ELTQNAGGRDVSDPAIEVFVDDVSENIACARTVCADFVDYLQLAKTADGWRIANILFRSLG' A
#
# COMPACT_ATOMS: atom_id res chain seq x y z
N GLU A 1 1.35 -9.04 16.33
CA GLU A 1 0.25 -8.88 15.37
C GLU A 1 -0.32 -7.46 15.48
N LEU A 2 0.13 -6.51 14.65
CA LEU A 2 -0.36 -5.11 14.66
C LEU A 2 -0.87 -4.65 13.28
N THR A 3 -0.57 -5.39 12.21
CA THR A 3 -1.00 -5.07 10.84
C THR A 3 -2.26 -5.83 10.42
N GLN A 4 -2.74 -6.77 11.24
CA GLN A 4 -3.84 -7.67 10.91
C GLN A 4 -5.21 -6.98 10.92
N ASN A 5 -5.33 -5.84 11.61
CA ASN A 5 -6.52 -4.98 11.60
C ASN A 5 -6.43 -3.81 10.61
N ALA A 6 -5.36 -3.75 9.81
CA ALA A 6 -5.09 -2.70 8.82
C ALA A 6 -4.88 -3.33 7.42
N GLY A 7 -3.98 -2.79 6.57
CA GLY A 7 -3.75 -3.11 5.15
C GLY A 7 -3.42 -4.56 4.74
N GLY A 8 -3.79 -5.56 5.55
CA GLY A 8 -3.84 -6.99 5.21
C GLY A 8 -5.19 -7.64 5.49
N ARG A 9 -6.27 -6.88 5.75
CA ARG A 9 -7.61 -7.46 5.90
C ARG A 9 -8.09 -7.99 4.55
N ASP A 10 -8.44 -9.27 4.52
CA ASP A 10 -9.14 -9.90 3.40
C ASP A 10 -10.59 -9.37 3.42
N VAL A 11 -10.78 -8.20 2.83
CA VAL A 11 -12.11 -7.65 2.56
C VAL A 11 -12.55 -8.24 1.24
N SER A 12 -13.72 -8.87 1.24
CA SER A 12 -14.35 -9.42 0.03
C SER A 12 -14.61 -8.28 -0.96
N ASP A 13 -13.67 -8.13 -1.90
CA ASP A 13 -13.69 -7.20 -3.03
C ASP A 13 -14.07 -5.75 -2.71
N PRO A 14 -13.23 -5.00 -1.96
CA PRO A 14 -13.28 -3.55 -2.10
C PRO A 14 -12.74 -3.23 -3.50
N ALA A 15 -13.41 -2.36 -4.25
CA ALA A 15 -12.78 -1.74 -5.41
C ALA A 15 -11.51 -1.01 -4.93
N ILE A 16 -10.33 -1.64 -5.06
CA ILE A 16 -9.05 -1.06 -4.69
C ILE A 16 -8.54 -0.27 -5.88
N GLU A 17 -8.48 1.04 -5.74
CA GLU A 17 -7.81 1.91 -6.70
C GLU A 17 -6.33 2.04 -6.33
N VAL A 18 -5.45 1.89 -7.31
CA VAL A 18 -4.00 1.98 -7.13
C VAL A 18 -3.46 3.19 -7.87
N PHE A 19 -2.71 4.02 -7.15
CA PHE A 19 -2.03 5.19 -7.66
C PHE A 19 -0.52 5.02 -7.46
N VAL A 20 0.26 5.18 -8.52
CA VAL A 20 1.72 5.34 -8.39
C VAL A 20 1.98 6.83 -8.32
N ASP A 21 2.41 7.32 -7.15
CA ASP A 21 2.64 8.74 -6.92
C ASP A 21 3.98 9.19 -7.49
N ASP A 22 5.03 8.39 -7.29
CA ASP A 22 6.36 8.66 -7.82
C ASP A 22 7.21 7.38 -7.93
N VAL A 23 8.17 7.41 -8.86
CA VAL A 23 9.21 6.38 -9.00
C VAL A 23 10.54 7.07 -9.24
N SER A 24 11.51 6.84 -8.34
CA SER A 24 12.86 7.37 -8.46
C SER A 24 13.87 6.24 -8.27
N GLU A 25 14.59 5.91 -9.34
CA GLU A 25 15.56 4.82 -9.42
C GLU A 25 15.02 3.47 -8.88
N ASN A 26 15.41 3.10 -7.66
CA ASN A 26 15.06 1.86 -6.98
C ASN A 26 14.09 2.07 -5.80
N ILE A 27 13.47 3.24 -5.71
CA ILE A 27 12.45 3.58 -4.71
C ILE A 27 11.17 4.04 -5.43
N ALA A 28 10.01 3.71 -4.88
CA ALA A 28 8.74 4.21 -5.36
C ALA A 28 7.79 4.52 -4.20
N CYS A 29 6.86 5.43 -4.45
CA CYS A 29 5.73 5.74 -3.58
C CYS A 29 4.44 5.43 -4.33
N ALA A 30 3.55 4.67 -3.70
CA ALA A 30 2.22 4.38 -4.25
C ALA A 30 1.17 4.49 -3.16
N ARG A 31 -0.09 4.64 -3.56
CA ARG A 31 -1.24 4.60 -2.66
C ARG A 31 -2.28 3.63 -3.16
N THR A 32 -2.90 2.92 -2.23
CA THR A 32 -4.11 2.14 -2.45
C THR A 32 -5.25 2.86 -1.74
N VAL A 33 -6.37 3.01 -2.44
CA VAL A 33 -7.60 3.59 -1.89
C VAL A 33 -8.69 2.54 -1.97
N CYS A 34 -9.34 2.29 -0.85
CA CYS A 34 -10.56 1.47 -0.77
C CYS A 34 -11.62 2.20 0.07
N ALA A 35 -12.79 1.57 0.26
CA ALA A 35 -13.89 2.17 1.00
C ALA A 35 -13.52 2.57 2.43
N ASP A 36 -12.69 1.76 3.10
CA ASP A 36 -12.42 1.91 4.53
C ASP A 36 -11.06 2.54 4.83
N PHE A 37 -10.10 2.49 3.89
CA PHE A 37 -8.71 2.85 4.14
C PHE A 37 -8.05 3.53 2.95
N VAL A 38 -7.02 4.32 3.27
CA VAL A 38 -5.98 4.73 2.32
C VAL A 38 -4.65 4.25 2.85
N ASP A 39 -3.96 3.41 2.08
CA ASP A 39 -2.58 3.02 2.38
C ASP A 39 -1.60 3.84 1.53
N TYR A 40 -0.47 4.16 2.15
CA TYR A 40 0.67 4.84 1.56
C TYR A 40 1.85 3.87 1.61
N LEU A 41 2.20 3.35 0.45
CA LEU A 41 3.21 2.32 0.25
C LEU A 41 4.54 2.99 -0.11
N GLN A 42 5.57 2.68 0.66
CA GLN A 42 6.95 2.97 0.29
C GLN A 42 7.57 1.66 -0.23
N LEU A 43 8.03 1.65 -1.47
CA LEU A 43 8.55 0.47 -2.14
C LEU A 43 10.04 0.61 -2.43
N ALA A 44 10.75 -0.51 -2.39
CA ALA A 44 12.13 -0.63 -2.84
C ALA A 44 12.23 -1.72 -3.91
N LYS A 45 13.00 -1.46 -4.97
CA LYS A 45 13.28 -2.42 -6.03
C LYS A 45 14.42 -3.32 -5.60
N THR A 46 14.14 -4.61 -5.52
CA THR A 46 15.12 -5.67 -5.25
C THR A 46 15.46 -6.43 -6.53
N ALA A 47 16.39 -7.38 -6.47
CA ALA A 47 16.69 -8.27 -7.60
C ALA A 47 15.44 -9.05 -8.08
N ASP A 48 14.52 -9.35 -7.16
CA ASP A 48 13.28 -10.09 -7.43
C ASP A 48 12.06 -9.17 -7.67
N GLY A 49 12.33 -7.88 -7.97
CA GLY A 49 11.33 -6.86 -8.24
C GLY A 49 10.98 -5.97 -7.04
N TRP A 50 9.90 -5.21 -7.18
CA TRP A 50 9.45 -4.29 -6.14
C TRP A 50 8.95 -5.04 -4.91
N ARG A 51 9.31 -4.51 -3.74
CA ARG A 51 8.87 -4.97 -2.43
C ARG A 51 8.38 -3.79 -1.61
N ILE A 52 7.33 -4.00 -0.83
CA ILE A 52 6.85 -2.99 0.11
C ILE A 52 7.85 -2.95 1.27
N ALA A 53 8.52 -1.82 1.43
CA ALA A 53 9.48 -1.57 2.50
C ALA A 53 8.77 -1.04 3.76
N ASN A 54 7.71 -0.25 3.58
CA ASN A 54 6.89 0.28 4.67
C ASN A 54 5.47 0.62 4.19
N ILE A 55 4.52 0.61 5.13
CA ILE A 55 3.13 1.01 4.92
C ILE A 55 2.73 1.97 6.03
N LEU A 56 2.24 3.15 5.64
CA LEU A 56 1.42 3.99 6.51
C LEU A 56 -0.02 3.88 6.04
N PHE A 57 -0.99 3.86 6.96
CA PHE A 57 -2.39 3.81 6.59
C PHE A 57 -3.22 4.75 7.45
N ARG A 58 -4.37 5.14 6.93
CA ARG A 58 -5.42 5.81 7.68
C ARG A 58 -6.78 5.21 7.35
N SER A 59 -7.64 5.12 8.35
CA SER A 59 -9.06 4.82 8.13
C SER A 59 -9.78 6.04 7.57
N LEU A 60 -10.81 5.81 6.75
CA LEU A 60 -11.72 6.83 6.22
C LEU A 60 -12.98 7.03 7.08
N GLY A 61 -13.09 6.31 8.21
CA GLY A 61 -14.17 6.45 9.20
C GLY A 61 -14.26 7.82 9.84
#